data_AF-A0A839NHP3-F1
#
_entry.id   AF-A0A839NHP3-F1
#
_cell.length_a   1.000
_cell.length_b   1.000
_cell.length_c   1.000
_cell.angle_alpha   90.00
_cell.angle_beta   90.00
_cell.angle_gamma   90.00
#
_symmetry.space_group_name_H-M   'P 1'
#
loop_
_entity.id
_entity.type
_entity.pdbx_description
1 polymer ?
#
loop_
_entity_poly.entity_id
_entity_poly.type
_entity_poly.pdbx_seq_one_letter_code
_entity_poly.pdbx_strand_id
1 'polypeptide(L)'
;MSSEDRVLDVRTEEPRRRHELIFETFNTLPVDASYVLVNDHDPKPLRYQFEAENAGEFTWEYLEQGPEVWRVRIGRTAAAKPVS
;
A
#
# COMPACT_ATOMS: atom_id res chain seq x y z
N MET A 1 -2.45 -20.53 2.50
CA MET A 1 -2.10 -20.70 1.08
C MET A 1 -1.50 -19.39 0.62
N SER A 2 -0.21 -19.38 0.31
CA SER A 2 0.50 -18.18 -0.15
C SER A 2 0.05 -17.86 -1.57
N SER A 3 -0.95 -16.99 -1.72
CA SER A 3 -1.08 -16.25 -2.96
C SER A 3 0.06 -15.24 -2.93
N GLU A 4 0.98 -15.29 -3.89
CA GLU A 4 1.98 -14.24 -4.01
C GLU A 4 1.25 -12.93 -4.29
N ASP A 5 1.46 -11.94 -3.42
CA ASP A 5 0.90 -10.61 -3.61
C ASP A 5 1.41 -10.02 -4.93
N ARG A 6 0.54 -9.35 -5.68
CA ARG A 6 0.96 -8.58 -6.85
C ARG A 6 2.01 -7.55 -6.44
N VAL A 7 3.10 -7.44 -7.20
CA VAL A 7 4.12 -6.41 -6.97
C VAL A 7 3.81 -5.17 -7.81
N LEU A 8 3.83 -4.01 -7.18
CA LEU A 8 3.79 -2.69 -7.79
C LEU A 8 5.14 -1.99 -7.55
N ASP A 9 6.04 -2.05 -8.53
CA ASP A 9 7.33 -1.36 -8.46
C ASP A 9 7.22 0.03 -9.11
N VAL A 10 7.39 1.08 -8.30
CA VAL A 10 7.24 2.48 -8.75
C VAL A 10 8.58 3.19 -8.91
N ARG A 11 9.71 2.50 -8.75
CA ARG A 11 11.04 3.13 -8.82
C ARG A 11 11.34 3.70 -10.20
N THR A 12 10.80 3.08 -11.25
CA THR A 12 10.95 3.56 -12.64
C THR A 12 9.82 4.49 -13.08
N GLU A 13 8.79 4.67 -12.25
CA GLU A 13 7.66 5.55 -12.55
C GLU A 13 8.01 7.02 -12.29
N GLU A 14 7.45 7.90 -13.11
CA GLU A 14 7.61 9.34 -12.92
C GLU A 14 7.06 9.77 -11.54
N PRO A 15 7.76 10.62 -10.78
CA PRO A 15 7.36 10.98 -9.41
C PRO A 15 5.90 11.44 -9.27
N ARG A 16 5.41 12.17 -10.27
CA ARG A 16 4.02 12.66 -10.33
C ARG A 16 2.97 11.55 -10.52
N ARG A 17 3.34 10.41 -11.11
CA ARG A 17 2.46 9.25 -11.37
C ARG A 17 2.43 8.25 -10.22
N ARG A 18 3.47 8.20 -9.39
CA ARG A 18 3.61 7.19 -8.33
C ARG A 18 2.41 7.19 -7.38
N HIS A 19 2.01 8.36 -6.88
CA HIS A 19 0.88 8.49 -5.96
C HIS A 19 -0.44 8.03 -6.61
N GLU A 20 -0.73 8.52 -7.81
CA GLU A 20 -1.92 8.16 -8.59
C GLU A 20 -2.03 6.63 -8.72
N LEU A 21 -0.96 5.98 -9.21
CA LEU A 21 -0.93 4.54 -9.44
C LEU A 21 -1.12 3.71 -8.16
N ILE A 22 -0.53 4.15 -7.05
CA ILE A 22 -0.63 3.47 -5.75
C ILE A 22 -2.06 3.51 -5.23
N PHE A 23 -2.71 4.68 -5.26
CA PHE A 23 -4.09 4.81 -4.79
C PHE A 23 -5.10 4.17 -5.75
N GLU A 24 -4.90 4.25 -7.07
CA GLU A 24 -5.71 3.50 -8.05
C GLU A 24 -5.63 1.99 -7.80
N THR A 25 -4.42 1.48 -7.55
CA THR A 25 -4.21 0.05 -7.24
C THR A 25 -4.93 -0.35 -5.95
N PHE A 26 -4.89 0.50 -4.92
CA PHE A 26 -5.60 0.24 -3.67
C PHE A 26 -7.13 0.30 -3.84
N ASN A 27 -7.65 1.31 -4.52
CA ASN A 27 -9.10 1.52 -4.69
C ASN A 27 -9.76 0.38 -5.50
N THR A 28 -9.01 -0.24 -6.41
CA THR A 28 -9.44 -1.39 -7.22
C THR A 28 -9.20 -2.74 -6.54
N LEU A 29 -8.54 -2.76 -5.38
CA LEU A 29 -8.21 -3.97 -4.66
C LEU A 29 -9.48 -4.61 -4.06
N PRO A 30 -9.72 -5.92 -4.23
CA PRO A 30 -10.75 -6.63 -3.48
C PRO A 30 -10.53 -6.53 -1.97
N VAL A 31 -11.60 -6.64 -1.19
CA VAL A 31 -11.50 -6.79 0.26
C VAL A 31 -10.71 -8.06 0.59
N ASP A 32 -9.87 -7.99 1.62
CA ASP A 32 -8.96 -9.04 2.10
C ASP A 32 -7.83 -9.41 1.12
N ALA A 33 -7.64 -8.62 0.05
CA ALA A 33 -6.49 -8.75 -0.84
C ALA A 33 -5.39 -7.72 -0.51
N SER A 34 -4.17 -8.00 -0.98
CA SER A 34 -2.99 -7.17 -0.80
C SER A 34 -2.11 -7.08 -2.05
N TYR A 35 -1.29 -6.04 -2.09
CA TYR A 35 -0.19 -5.90 -3.06
C TYR A 35 1.08 -5.42 -2.34
N VAL A 36 2.24 -5.63 -2.96
CA VAL A 36 3.53 -5.14 -2.45
C VAL A 36 3.97 -3.93 -3.25
N LEU A 37 4.05 -2.78 -2.59
CA LEU A 37 4.71 -1.58 -3.09
C LEU A 37 6.23 -1.73 -2.98
N VAL A 38 6.95 -1.47 -4.06
CA VAL A 38 8.42 -1.33 -4.08
C VAL A 38 8.77 0.12 -4.41
N ASN A 39 9.51 0.78 -3.53
CA ASN A 39 9.86 2.19 -3.63
C ASN A 39 11.36 2.43 -3.40
N ASP A 40 11.88 3.56 -3.86
CA ASP A 40 13.29 3.99 -3.73
C ASP A 40 13.57 4.76 -2.41
N HIS A 41 12.54 5.03 -1.61
CA HIS A 41 12.63 5.69 -0.30
C HIS A 41 11.51 5.20 0.62
N ASP A 42 11.60 5.54 1.92
CA ASP A 42 10.56 5.22 2.91
C ASP A 42 9.21 5.88 2.53
N PRO A 43 8.15 5.11 2.27
CA PRO A 43 6.82 5.64 1.95
C PRO A 43 6.04 6.13 3.18
N LYS A 44 6.71 6.51 4.28
CA LYS A 44 6.07 7.02 5.50
C LYS A 44 5.07 8.17 5.26
N PRO A 45 5.33 9.20 4.42
CA PRO A 45 4.33 10.22 4.11
C PRO A 45 3.06 9.65 3.48
N LEU A 46 3.20 8.65 2.62
CA LEU A 46 2.10 7.96 1.96
C LEU A 46 1.25 7.18 2.97
N ARG A 47 1.89 6.53 3.95
CA ARG A 47 1.18 5.87 5.05
C ARG A 47 0.27 6.83 5.81
N TYR A 48 0.73 8.03 6.12
CA TYR A 48 -0.10 9.03 6.79
C TYR A 48 -1.30 9.46 5.95
N GLN A 49 -1.16 9.51 4.62
CA GLN A 49 -2.28 9.78 3.73
C GLN A 49 -3.30 8.63 3.73
N PHE A 50 -2.84 7.37 3.74
CA PHE A 50 -3.71 6.21 3.94
C PHE A 50 -4.46 6.27 5.27
N GLU A 51 -3.78 6.62 6.37
CA GLU A 51 -4.39 6.78 7.70
C GLU A 51 -5.46 7.88 7.71
N ALA A 52 -5.27 8.97 6.96
CA ALA A 52 -6.22 10.06 6.87
C ALA A 52 -7.44 9.76 5.97
N GLU A 53 -7.23 9.09 4.83
CA GLU A 53 -8.27 8.89 3.80
C GLU A 53 -9.00 7.54 3.91
N ASN A 54 -8.37 6.53 4.50
CA ASN A 54 -8.85 5.13 4.49
C ASN A 54 -8.80 4.49 5.88
N ALA A 55 -8.97 5.28 6.95
CA ALA A 55 -8.88 4.82 8.33
C ALA A 55 -9.74 3.56 8.59
N GLY A 56 -9.10 2.47 9.04
CA GLY A 56 -9.79 1.20 9.33
C GLY A 56 -10.13 0.34 8.10
N GLU A 57 -9.71 0.74 6.90
CA GLU A 57 -9.94 0.03 5.63
C GLU A 57 -8.66 -0.51 4.99
N PHE A 58 -7.49 -0.34 5.64
CA PHE A 58 -6.22 -0.82 5.11
C PHE A 58 -5.31 -1.44 6.17
N THR A 59 -4.37 -2.26 5.70
CA THR A 59 -3.22 -2.76 6.45
C THR A 59 -1.91 -2.26 5.85
N TRP A 60 -0.88 -2.16 6.68
CA TRP A 60 0.45 -1.70 6.28
C TRP A 60 1.54 -2.52 6.97
N GLU A 61 2.30 -3.28 6.20
CA GLU A 61 3.36 -4.15 6.70
C GLU A 61 4.66 -3.89 5.92
N TYR A 62 5.71 -3.48 6.61
CA TYR A 62 7.03 -3.40 6.00
C TYR A 62 7.58 -4.82 5.79
N LEU A 63 7.94 -5.14 4.55
CA LEU A 63 8.67 -6.36 4.19
C LEU A 63 10.17 -6.11 4.09
N GLU A 64 10.56 -4.88 3.76
CA GLU A 64 11.96 -4.45 3.63
C GLU A 64 12.06 -2.95 3.91
N GLN A 65 13.09 -2.54 4.66
CA GLN A 65 13.27 -1.16 5.15
C GLN A 65 14.63 -0.58 4.74
N GLY A 66 14.92 -0.54 3.44
CA GLY A 66 16.05 0.18 2.87
C GLY A 66 17.44 -0.28 3.34
N PRO A 67 18.50 0.50 3.00
CA PRO A 67 18.44 1.78 2.26
C PRO A 67 18.24 1.64 0.74
N GLU A 68 18.53 0.48 0.15
CA GLU A 68 18.49 0.30 -1.31
C GLU A 68 17.05 0.15 -1.85
N VAL A 69 16.19 -0.54 -1.12
CA VAL A 69 14.82 -0.83 -1.52
C VAL A 69 13.88 -0.79 -0.31
N TRP A 70 12.71 -0.20 -0.50
CA TRP A 70 11.63 -0.22 0.48
C TRP A 70 10.49 -1.06 -0.06
N ARG A 71 10.07 -2.07 0.72
CA ARG A 71 8.95 -2.95 0.35
C ARG A 71 7.89 -2.89 1.42
N VAL A 72 6.66 -2.59 1.02
CA VAL A 72 5.51 -2.55 1.92
C VAL A 72 4.38 -3.37 1.32
N ARG A 73 3.84 -4.31 2.09
CA ARG A 73 2.56 -4.95 1.79
C ARG A 73 1.44 -4.01 2.24
N ILE A 74 0.59 -3.62 1.30
CA ILE A 74 -0.59 -2.79 1.51
C ILE A 74 -1.81 -3.68 1.24
N GLY A 75 -2.65 -3.89 2.24
CA GLY A 75 -3.87 -4.68 2.12
C GLY A 75 -5.12 -3.84 2.29
N ARG A 76 -6.23 -4.26 1.68
CA ARG A 76 -7.55 -3.66 1.89
C ARG A 76 -8.37 -4.54 2.83
N THR A 77 -8.96 -3.95 3.85
CA THR A 77 -9.85 -4.65 4.79
C THR A 77 -11.27 -4.18 4.61
N ALA A 78 -12.24 -5.01 5.01
CA ALA A 78 -13.58 -4.50 5.24
C ALA A 78 -13.49 -3.42 6.33
N ALA A 79 -14.15 -2.28 6.11
CA ALA A 79 -14.24 -1.23 7.11
C ALA A 79 -14.65 -1.84 8.45
N ALA A 80 -13.89 -1.55 9.50
CA ALA A 80 -14.30 -1.93 10.85
C ALA A 80 -15.70 -1.36 11.09
N LYS A 81 -16.69 -2.22 11.31
CA LYS A 81 -18.02 -1.76 11.73
C LYS A 81 -17.81 -0.91 12.98
N PRO A 82 -18.29 0.34 13.02
CA PRO A 82 -18.23 1.10 14.27
C PRO A 82 -18.97 0.27 15.32
N VAL A 83 -18.26 -0.09 16.38
CA VAL A 83 -18.87 -0.69 17.56
C VAL A 83 -19.86 0.36 18.08
N SER A 84 -21.15 0.03 17.97
CA SER A 84 -22.24 0.85 18.52
C SER A 84 -22.25 0.78 20.05
#